data_AF-D3FXW8-F1
#
_entry.id   AF-D3FXW8-F1
#
_cell.length_a   1.000
_cell.length_b   1.000
_cell.length_c   1.000
_cell.angle_alpha   90.00
_cell.angle_beta   90.00
_cell.angle_gamma   90.00
#
_symmetry.space_group_name_H-M   'P 1'
#
loop_
_entity.id
_entity.type
_entity.pdbx_description
1 polymer ?
#
loop_
_entity_poly.entity_id
_entity_poly.type
_entity_poly.pdbx_seq_one_letter_code
_entity_poly.pdbx_strand_id
1 'polypeptide(L)'
;MSVILESQVEKAKAEAQQSGNPRKLAEYSRLKQLYREQLNVLFDEENPFLRSFRGEALDEMKAKAEADGATNADKERYAIQADRFKMQEEGRRAHVGIHEAKATLRQALQSGEVKPEHEKMARDLAASNSTNENVSIFTQIQRALN
;
A
#
# COMPACT_ATOMS: atom_id res chain seq x y z
N MET A 1 0.95 13.03 22.84
CA MET A 1 1.99 12.27 22.09
C MET A 1 1.75 12.50 20.61
N SER A 2 2.76 12.37 19.74
CA SER A 2 2.53 12.38 18.30
C SER A 2 2.00 11.02 17.87
N VAL A 3 0.91 10.99 17.08
CA VAL A 3 0.31 9.74 16.58
C VAL A 3 1.28 9.04 15.64
N ILE A 4 1.55 7.77 15.91
CA ILE A 4 2.34 6.91 15.02
C ILE A 4 1.39 6.26 14.02
N LEU A 5 1.73 6.36 12.73
CA LEU A 5 0.92 5.85 11.62
C LEU A 5 1.52 4.56 11.04
N GLU A 6 0.69 3.71 10.41
CA GLU A 6 1.17 2.46 9.80
C GLU A 6 2.13 2.76 8.64
N SER A 7 1.88 3.82 7.88
CA SER A 7 2.75 4.29 6.80
C SER A 7 4.15 4.66 7.28
N GLN A 8 4.29 5.19 8.50
CA GLN A 8 5.59 5.50 9.11
C GLN A 8 6.34 4.23 9.49
N VAL A 9 5.63 3.22 10.02
CA VAL A 9 6.21 1.91 10.37
C VAL A 9 6.68 1.19 9.11
N GLU A 10 5.88 1.17 8.04
CA GLU A 10 6.26 0.55 6.77
C GLU A 10 7.39 1.30 6.06
N LYS A 11 7.44 2.65 6.16
CA LYS A 11 8.58 3.42 5.66
C LYS A 11 9.88 3.05 6.41
N ALA A 12 9.85 3.00 7.73
CA ALA A 12 11.02 2.63 8.54
C ALA A 12 11.48 1.20 8.23
N LYS A 13 10.55 0.27 7.99
CA LYS A 13 10.83 -1.09 7.55
C LYS A 13 11.53 -1.13 6.20
N ALA A 14 11.01 -0.39 5.20
CA ALA A 14 11.62 -0.33 3.88
C ALA A 14 13.04 0.22 3.93
N GLU A 15 13.28 1.30 4.69
CA GLU A 15 14.61 1.88 4.87
C GLU A 15 15.59 0.93 5.59
N ALA A 16 15.10 0.18 6.58
CA ALA A 16 15.89 -0.81 7.30
C ALA A 16 16.30 -1.98 6.39
N GLN A 17 15.37 -2.47 5.56
CA GLN A 17 15.63 -3.56 4.61
C GLN A 17 16.61 -3.14 3.49
N GLN A 18 16.49 -1.92 2.98
CA GLN A 18 17.37 -1.43 1.91
C GLN A 18 18.82 -1.23 2.35
N SER A 19 19.03 -0.80 3.60
CA SER A 19 20.36 -0.35 4.06
C SER A 19 21.13 -1.38 4.89
N GLY A 20 20.45 -2.36 5.50
CA GLY A 20 21.06 -3.27 6.46
C GLY A 20 21.64 -2.57 7.70
N ASN A 21 21.35 -1.28 7.91
CA ASN A 21 21.95 -0.49 8.98
C ASN A 21 21.31 -0.84 10.34
N PRO A 22 22.11 -1.25 11.35
CA PRO A 22 21.59 -1.61 12.68
C PRO A 22 20.76 -0.51 13.35
N ARG A 23 21.10 0.78 13.11
CA ARG A 23 20.34 1.90 13.68
C ARG A 23 18.93 1.99 13.08
N LYS A 24 18.78 1.74 11.79
CA LYS A 24 17.49 1.75 11.10
C LYS A 24 16.63 0.55 11.51
N LEU A 25 17.26 -0.61 11.73
CA LEU A 25 16.58 -1.78 12.30
C LEU A 25 16.07 -1.50 13.71
N ALA A 26 16.88 -0.87 14.56
CA ALA A 26 16.46 -0.48 15.90
C ALA A 26 15.29 0.52 15.88
N GLU A 27 15.33 1.53 14.99
CA GLU A 27 14.25 2.50 14.85
C GLU A 27 12.96 1.87 14.33
N TYR A 28 13.03 0.98 13.33
CA TYR A 28 11.88 0.19 12.90
C TYR A 28 11.28 -0.61 14.06
N SER A 29 12.10 -1.34 14.83
CA SER A 29 11.62 -2.11 15.99
C SER A 29 10.96 -1.22 17.03
N ARG A 30 11.53 -0.04 17.32
CA ARG A 30 10.97 0.94 18.25
C ARG A 30 9.62 1.46 17.77
N LEU A 31 9.52 1.92 16.53
CA LEU A 31 8.27 2.43 15.95
C LEU A 31 7.19 1.35 15.89
N LYS A 32 7.56 0.11 15.53
CA LYS A 32 6.65 -1.03 15.53
C LYS A 32 6.09 -1.33 16.91
N GLN A 33 6.92 -1.26 17.95
CA GLN A 33 6.47 -1.47 19.33
C GLN A 33 5.53 -0.35 19.77
N LEU A 34 5.93 0.91 19.60
CA LEU A 34 5.11 2.05 20.00
C LEU A 34 3.77 2.08 19.26
N TYR A 35 3.77 1.73 17.97
CA TYR A 35 2.53 1.61 17.20
C TYR A 35 1.60 0.53 17.78
N ARG A 36 2.13 -0.64 18.15
CA ARG A 36 1.32 -1.71 18.78
C ARG A 36 0.77 -1.29 20.14
N GLU A 37 1.57 -0.61 20.95
CA GLU A 37 1.13 -0.09 22.25
C GLU A 37 0.01 0.95 22.05
N GLN A 38 0.18 1.88 21.10
CA GLN A 38 -0.84 2.85 20.72
C GLN A 38 -2.14 2.17 20.26
N LEU A 39 -2.06 1.10 19.46
CA LEU A 39 -3.24 0.35 19.04
C LEU A 39 -3.97 -0.28 20.24
N ASN A 40 -3.23 -0.86 21.19
CA ASN A 40 -3.82 -1.48 22.37
C ASN A 40 -4.45 -0.47 23.34
N VAL A 41 -3.95 0.77 23.35
CA VAL A 41 -4.49 1.86 24.20
C VAL A 41 -5.72 2.49 23.56
N LEU A 42 -5.70 2.69 22.24
CA LEU A 42 -6.76 3.42 21.55
C LEU A 42 -7.93 2.52 21.14
N PHE A 43 -7.70 1.25 20.86
CA PHE A 43 -8.74 0.35 20.34
C PHE A 43 -9.07 -0.74 21.35
N ASP A 44 -10.35 -0.85 21.67
CA ASP A 44 -10.94 -1.78 22.63
C ASP A 44 -12.21 -2.43 22.02
N GLU A 45 -13.00 -3.12 22.85
CA GLU A 45 -14.25 -3.74 22.39
C GLU A 45 -15.30 -2.72 21.93
N GLU A 46 -15.32 -1.52 22.53
CA GLU A 46 -16.25 -0.44 22.18
C GLU A 46 -15.79 0.33 20.93
N ASN A 47 -14.47 0.39 20.69
CA ASN A 47 -13.82 1.07 19.59
C ASN A 47 -12.88 0.11 18.86
N PRO A 48 -13.42 -0.86 18.10
CA PRO A 48 -12.63 -1.95 17.54
C PRO A 48 -11.66 -1.47 16.46
N PHE A 49 -10.48 -2.09 16.42
CA PHE A 49 -9.54 -1.89 15.32
C PHE A 49 -10.01 -2.65 14.07
N LEU A 50 -10.58 -1.93 13.12
CA LEU A 50 -11.07 -2.46 11.86
C LEU A 50 -9.92 -2.91 10.95
N ARG A 51 -9.81 -4.23 10.69
CA ARG A 51 -8.74 -4.78 9.83
C ARG A 51 -8.97 -4.55 8.35
N SER A 52 -10.23 -4.54 7.93
CA SER A 52 -10.70 -4.28 6.58
C SER A 52 -12.05 -3.59 6.71
N PHE A 53 -12.22 -2.41 6.12
CA PHE A 53 -13.48 -1.67 6.19
C PHE A 53 -13.72 -0.87 4.91
N ARG A 54 -15.01 -0.58 4.66
CA ARG A 54 -15.47 0.23 3.54
C ARG A 54 -15.38 1.72 3.92
N GLY A 55 -15.34 2.61 2.92
CA GLY A 55 -15.24 4.06 3.14
C GLY A 55 -16.27 4.62 4.12
N GLU A 56 -17.48 4.06 4.13
CA GLU A 56 -18.57 4.44 5.05
C GLU A 56 -18.17 4.40 6.54
N ALA A 57 -17.44 3.37 6.97
CA ALA A 57 -16.96 3.28 8.35
C ALA A 57 -15.87 4.31 8.66
N LEU A 58 -15.11 4.76 7.66
CA LEU A 58 -14.17 5.86 7.82
C LEU A 58 -14.89 7.20 8.00
N ASP A 59 -15.99 7.40 7.27
CA ASP A 59 -16.80 8.61 7.35
C ASP A 59 -17.47 8.75 8.73
N GLU A 60 -17.93 7.64 9.32
CA GLU A 60 -18.42 7.63 10.71
C GLU A 60 -17.34 8.00 11.72
N MET A 61 -16.13 7.46 11.56
CA MET A 61 -14.99 7.80 12.43
C MET A 61 -14.57 9.27 12.26
N LYS A 62 -14.62 9.79 11.03
CA LYS A 62 -14.36 11.19 10.73
C LYS A 62 -15.37 12.09 11.42
N ALA A 63 -16.66 11.77 11.29
CA ALA A 63 -17.74 12.53 11.93
C ALA A 63 -17.57 12.56 13.46
N LYS A 64 -17.19 11.44 14.08
CA LYS A 64 -16.86 11.40 15.52
C LYS A 64 -15.65 12.25 15.89
N ALA A 65 -14.59 12.23 15.08
CA ALA A 65 -13.37 13.00 15.32
C ALA A 65 -13.55 14.53 15.12
N GLU A 66 -14.51 14.93 14.29
CA GLU A 66 -14.85 16.32 13.98
C GLU A 66 -16.02 16.86 14.82
N ALA A 67 -16.69 16.02 15.60
CA ALA A 67 -17.80 16.41 16.46
C ALA A 67 -17.37 17.40 17.54
N ASP A 68 -18.30 18.28 17.93
CA ASP A 68 -18.08 19.15 19.09
C ASP A 68 -17.97 18.29 20.36
N GLY A 69 -16.88 18.46 21.11
CA GLY A 69 -16.52 17.59 22.23
C GLY A 69 -15.73 16.32 21.87
N ALA A 70 -15.29 16.15 20.63
CA ALA A 70 -14.46 15.00 20.23
C ALA A 70 -13.18 14.89 21.09
N THR A 71 -12.92 13.70 21.60
CA THR A 71 -11.73 13.46 22.41
C THR A 71 -10.47 13.42 21.53
N ASN A 72 -9.30 13.58 22.14
CA ASN A 72 -8.05 13.33 21.42
C ASN A 72 -8.01 11.89 20.91
N ALA A 73 -8.48 10.90 21.69
CA ALA A 73 -8.51 9.50 21.28
C ALA A 73 -9.31 9.28 19.98
N ASP A 74 -10.44 9.97 19.80
CA ASP A 74 -11.25 9.85 18.58
C ASP A 74 -10.51 10.37 17.34
N LYS A 75 -9.80 11.49 17.49
CA LYS A 75 -8.95 12.06 16.43
C LYS A 75 -7.79 11.14 16.09
N GLU A 76 -7.15 10.55 17.09
CA GLU A 76 -6.04 9.61 16.91
C GLU A 76 -6.51 8.30 16.24
N ARG A 77 -7.64 7.74 16.67
CA ARG A 77 -8.27 6.56 16.04
C ARG A 77 -8.59 6.81 14.57
N TYR A 78 -9.20 7.96 14.27
CA TYR A 78 -9.50 8.34 12.89
C TYR A 78 -8.21 8.47 12.06
N ALA A 79 -7.19 9.18 12.57
CA ALA A 79 -5.93 9.36 11.85
C ALA A 79 -5.25 8.01 11.51
N ILE A 80 -5.24 7.08 12.45
CA ILE A 80 -4.70 5.73 12.24
C ILE A 80 -5.49 5.00 11.15
N GLN A 81 -6.81 4.96 11.24
CA GLN A 81 -7.62 4.22 10.27
C GLN A 81 -7.62 4.88 8.89
N ALA A 82 -7.61 6.21 8.81
CA ALA A 82 -7.50 6.94 7.55
C ALA A 82 -6.19 6.63 6.82
N ASP A 83 -5.06 6.60 7.55
CA ASP A 83 -3.75 6.23 6.99
C ASP A 83 -3.76 4.81 6.42
N ARG A 84 -4.31 3.85 7.19
CA ARG A 84 -4.42 2.46 6.74
C ARG A 84 -5.33 2.30 5.52
N PHE A 85 -6.46 2.98 5.52
CA PHE A 85 -7.40 2.96 4.39
C PHE A 85 -6.72 3.50 3.13
N LYS A 86 -5.97 4.60 3.24
CA LYS A 86 -5.19 5.16 2.14
C LYS A 86 -4.17 4.17 1.60
N MET A 87 -3.40 3.52 2.48
CA MET A 87 -2.43 2.49 2.07
C MET A 87 -3.10 1.30 1.37
N GLN A 88 -4.27 0.87 1.86
CA GLN A 88 -5.04 -0.21 1.24
C GLN A 88 -5.57 0.18 -0.15
N GLU A 89 -6.09 1.40 -0.31
CA GLU A 89 -6.56 1.91 -1.59
C GLU A 89 -5.41 2.09 -2.59
N GLU A 90 -4.25 2.60 -2.15
CA GLU A 90 -3.06 2.69 -2.99
C GLU A 90 -2.58 1.31 -3.44
N GLY A 91 -2.54 0.33 -2.53
CA GLY A 91 -2.20 -1.06 -2.86
C GLY A 91 -3.21 -1.70 -3.83
N ARG A 92 -4.51 -1.45 -3.64
CA ARG A 92 -5.55 -1.92 -4.56
C ARG A 92 -5.41 -1.31 -5.95
N ARG A 93 -5.21 0.02 -6.03
CA ARG A 93 -5.00 0.73 -7.30
C ARG A 93 -3.76 0.22 -8.03
N ALA A 94 -2.66 0.00 -7.32
CA ALA A 94 -1.45 -0.59 -7.89
C ALA A 94 -1.73 -2.00 -8.46
N HIS A 95 -2.48 -2.83 -7.73
CA HIS A 95 -2.86 -4.17 -8.20
C HIS A 95 -3.77 -4.13 -9.43
N VAL A 96 -4.75 -3.22 -9.48
CA VAL A 96 -5.61 -3.01 -10.65
C VAL A 96 -4.76 -2.60 -11.86
N GLY A 97 -3.84 -1.64 -11.70
CA GLY A 97 -2.95 -1.22 -12.77
C GLY A 97 -2.06 -2.36 -13.30
N ILE A 98 -1.57 -3.25 -12.44
CA ILE A 98 -0.84 -4.46 -12.83
C ILE A 98 -1.73 -5.40 -13.66
N HIS A 99 -2.97 -5.62 -13.24
CA HIS A 99 -3.91 -6.48 -13.96
C HIS A 99 -4.30 -5.92 -15.32
N GLU A 100 -4.60 -4.62 -15.40
CA GLU A 100 -4.91 -3.90 -16.64
C GLU A 100 -3.71 -3.92 -17.60
N ALA A 101 -2.51 -3.56 -17.14
CA ALA A 101 -1.30 -3.63 -17.95
C ALA A 101 -1.09 -5.04 -18.50
N LYS A 102 -1.21 -6.07 -17.65
CA LYS A 102 -1.07 -7.46 -18.07
C LYS A 102 -2.11 -7.88 -19.11
N ALA A 103 -3.36 -7.45 -18.95
CA ALA A 103 -4.42 -7.72 -19.91
C ALA A 103 -4.14 -7.05 -21.26
N THR A 104 -3.76 -5.77 -21.26
CA THR A 104 -3.38 -5.02 -22.47
C THR A 104 -2.22 -5.68 -23.20
N LEU A 105 -1.15 -6.05 -22.49
CA LEU A 105 0.04 -6.68 -23.09
C LEU A 105 -0.27 -8.05 -23.69
N ARG A 106 -1.09 -8.87 -23.01
CA ARG A 106 -1.54 -10.16 -23.55
C ARG A 106 -2.42 -9.98 -24.78
N GLN A 107 -3.33 -9.01 -24.77
CA GLN A 107 -4.17 -8.71 -25.92
C GLN A 107 -3.31 -8.29 -27.12
N ALA A 108 -2.31 -7.43 -26.92
CA ALA A 108 -1.39 -7.02 -27.99
C ALA A 108 -0.58 -8.20 -28.57
N LEU A 109 -0.13 -9.12 -27.71
CA LEU A 109 0.54 -10.35 -28.17
C LEU A 109 -0.39 -11.28 -28.95
N GLN A 110 -1.65 -11.38 -28.53
CA GLN A 110 -2.66 -12.22 -29.21
C GLN A 110 -3.11 -11.64 -30.55
N SER A 111 -3.29 -10.32 -30.64
CA SER A 111 -3.67 -9.65 -31.89
C SER A 111 -2.51 -9.47 -32.86
N GLY A 112 -1.27 -9.57 -32.38
CA GLY A 112 -0.06 -9.26 -33.15
C GLY A 112 0.19 -7.76 -33.30
N GLU A 113 -0.65 -6.89 -32.74
CA GLU A 113 -0.51 -5.43 -32.79
C GLU A 113 0.44 -4.92 -31.69
N VAL A 114 1.67 -5.42 -31.68
CA VAL A 114 2.69 -5.02 -30.70
C VAL A 114 3.31 -3.68 -31.12
N LYS A 115 3.39 -2.72 -30.19
CA LYS A 115 3.91 -1.36 -30.39
C LYS A 115 5.04 -1.06 -29.39
N PRO A 116 5.94 -0.09 -29.65
CA PRO A 116 6.98 0.31 -28.70
C PRO A 116 6.45 0.73 -27.32
N GLU A 117 5.24 1.27 -27.26
CA GLU A 117 4.55 1.60 -26.00
C GLU A 117 4.31 0.36 -25.13
N HIS A 118 4.02 -0.78 -25.74
CA HIS A 118 3.84 -2.06 -25.04
C HIS A 118 5.17 -2.59 -24.50
N GLU A 119 6.30 -2.34 -25.16
CA GLU A 119 7.62 -2.70 -24.65
C GLU A 119 7.94 -1.94 -23.37
N LYS A 120 7.71 -0.62 -23.37
CA LYS A 120 7.89 0.22 -22.19
C LYS A 120 7.00 -0.26 -21.04
N MET A 121 5.71 -0.46 -21.31
CA MET A 121 4.76 -0.96 -20.32
C MET A 121 5.15 -2.35 -19.77
N ALA A 122 5.60 -3.27 -20.61
CA ALA A 122 6.04 -4.60 -20.20
C ALA A 122 7.33 -4.56 -19.37
N ARG A 123 8.27 -3.67 -19.71
CA ARG A 123 9.48 -3.42 -18.92
C ARG A 123 9.13 -2.88 -17.54
N ASP A 124 8.27 -1.88 -17.48
CA ASP A 124 7.84 -1.25 -16.22
C ASP A 124 7.09 -2.27 -15.33
N LEU A 125 6.25 -3.12 -15.94
CA LEU A 125 5.54 -4.21 -15.27
C LEU A 125 6.51 -5.27 -14.70
N ALA A 126 7.50 -5.71 -15.48
CA ALA A 126 8.49 -6.70 -15.04
C ALA A 126 9.44 -6.15 -13.96
N ALA A 127 9.77 -4.85 -14.02
CA ALA A 127 10.59 -4.18 -13.01
C ALA A 127 9.85 -3.97 -11.69
N SER A 128 8.56 -3.62 -11.74
CA SER A 128 7.73 -3.40 -10.55
C SER A 128 7.20 -4.70 -9.93
N ASN A 129 6.98 -5.74 -10.75
CA ASN A 129 6.47 -7.05 -10.33
C ASN A 129 7.18 -8.16 -11.11
N SER A 130 8.36 -8.57 -10.63
CA SER A 130 9.25 -9.53 -11.31
C SER A 130 8.82 -10.99 -11.17
N THR A 131 7.56 -11.31 -11.47
CA THR A 131 7.13 -12.70 -11.63
C THR A 131 7.66 -13.28 -12.93
N ASN A 132 7.92 -14.60 -12.95
CA ASN A 132 8.36 -15.31 -14.17
C ASN A 132 7.45 -15.03 -15.37
N GLU A 133 6.16 -14.86 -15.10
CA GLU A 133 5.17 -14.55 -16.12
C GLU A 133 5.34 -13.15 -16.72
N ASN A 134 5.52 -12.12 -15.89
CA ASN A 134 5.72 -10.75 -16.37
C ASN A 134 7.04 -10.62 -17.15
N VAL A 135 8.09 -11.31 -16.72
CA VAL A 135 9.37 -11.40 -17.45
C VAL A 135 9.18 -12.09 -18.80
N SER A 136 8.38 -13.15 -18.85
CA SER A 136 8.03 -13.84 -20.10
C SER A 136 7.25 -12.94 -21.05
N ILE A 137 6.25 -12.19 -20.57
CA ILE A 137 5.48 -11.24 -21.38
C ILE A 137 6.40 -10.17 -21.98
N PHE A 138 7.30 -9.59 -21.17
CA PHE A 138 8.29 -8.64 -21.66
C PHE A 138 9.18 -9.23 -22.76
N THR A 139 9.70 -10.44 -22.56
CA THR A 139 10.55 -11.13 -23.55
C THR A 139 9.79 -11.40 -24.85
N GLN A 140 8.51 -11.79 -24.77
CA GLN A 140 7.67 -12.04 -25.95
C GLN A 140 7.41 -10.75 -26.73
N ILE A 141 7.11 -9.64 -26.05
CA ILE A 141 6.90 -8.32 -26.69
C ILE A 141 8.18 -7.83 -27.35
N GLN A 142 9.33 -7.96 -26.68
CA GLN A 142 10.61 -7.58 -27.25
C GLN A 142 10.93 -8.38 -28.53
N ARG A 143 10.59 -9.68 -28.56
CA ARG A 143 10.75 -10.51 -29.76
C ARG A 143 9.80 -10.13 -30.89
N ALA A 144 8.58 -9.69 -30.59
CA ALA A 144 7.61 -9.30 -31.60
C ALA A 144 7.93 -7.95 -32.28
N LEU A 145 8.77 -7.12 -31.65
CA LEU A 145 9.22 -5.84 -32.19
C LEU A 145 10.56 -5.91 -32.96
N ASN A 146 11.28 -7.01 -32.82
CA ASN A 146 12.53 -7.29 -33.54
C ASN A 146 12.25 -8.08 -34.82
#